data_AF-A0A3C0AYL3-F1
#
_entry.id   AF-A0A3C0AYL3-F1
#
_cell.length_a   1.000
_cell.length_b   1.000
_cell.length_c   1.000
_cell.angle_alpha   90.00
_cell.angle_beta   90.00
_cell.angle_gamma   90.00
#
_symmetry.space_group_name_H-M   'P 1'
#
loop_
_entity.id
_entity.type
_entity.pdbx_description
1 polymer ?
#
loop_
_entity_poly.entity_id
_entity_poly.type
_entity_poly.pdbx_seq_one_letter_code
_entity_poly.pdbx_strand_id
1 'polypeptide(L)' 'YVIAMGACAISGGPFYYNSYSVVKGADHVIPVDVYVPGCPPRPEALLEGMLMLQAKIKTESMNNKVFPIDGFDEGL' A
#
# COMPACT_ATOMS: atom_id res chain seq x y z
N TYR A 1 6.20 6.10 0.76
CA TYR A 1 6.61 4.70 0.56
C TYR A 1 5.89 3.80 1.53
N VAL A 2 4.75 3.27 1.10
CA VAL A 2 3.90 2.32 1.81
C VAL A 2 3.73 1.08 0.95
N ILE A 3 3.88 -0.11 1.54
CA ILE A 3 3.59 -1.39 0.87
C ILE A 3 2.33 -1.99 1.49
N ALA A 4 1.33 -2.31 0.67
CA ALA A 4 0.17 -3.11 1.10
C ALA A 4 0.46 -4.60 0.86
N MET A 5 0.53 -5.36 1.95
CA MET A 5 0.85 -6.78 1.93
C MET A 5 -0.39 -7.63 2.20
N GLY A 6 -0.76 -8.44 1.21
CA GLY A 6 -1.82 -9.43 1.30
C GLY A 6 -3.23 -8.90 1.04
N ALA A 7 -4.16 -9.81 0.73
CA ALA A 7 -5.52 -9.48 0.30
C ALA A 7 -6.28 -8.61 1.32
N CYS A 8 -6.03 -8.79 2.61
CA CYS A 8 -6.64 -7.97 3.66
C CYS A 8 -6.23 -6.50 3.57
N ALA A 9 -4.94 -6.20 3.32
CA ALA A 9 -4.46 -4.83 3.21
C ALA A 9 -4.85 -4.17 1.88
N ILE A 10 -4.98 -4.96 0.80
CA ILE A 10 -5.30 -4.44 -0.54
C ILE A 10 -6.80 -4.13 -0.66
N SER A 11 -7.66 -5.03 -0.20
CA SER A 11 -9.10 -4.93 -0.44
C SER A 11 -9.96 -5.45 0.72
N GLY A 12 -9.41 -5.68 1.91
CA GLY A 12 -10.15 -6.28 3.04
C GLY A 12 -10.27 -7.82 2.98
N GLY A 13 -9.78 -8.45 1.90
CA GLY A 13 -9.62 -9.91 1.79
C GLY A 13 -10.93 -10.68 2.00
N PRO A 14 -10.91 -11.83 2.71
CA PRO A 14 -12.12 -12.63 2.94
C PRO A 14 -13.19 -11.90 3.77
N PHE A 15 -12.84 -10.77 4.40
CA PHE A 15 -13.72 -9.98 5.24
C PHE A 15 -14.45 -8.86 4.49
N TYR A 16 -14.27 -8.75 3.16
CA TYR A 16 -14.83 -7.67 2.35
C TYR A 16 -16.37 -7.54 2.43
N TYR A 17 -17.09 -8.67 2.51
CA TYR A 17 -18.55 -8.67 2.47
C TYR A 17 -19.23 -8.65 3.85
N ASN A 18 -18.64 -9.31 4.86
CA ASN A 18 -19.34 -9.65 6.12
C ASN A 18 -18.65 -9.09 7.38
N SER A 19 -17.97 -7.94 7.28
CA SER A 19 -17.33 -7.31 8.43
C SER A 19 -17.65 -5.82 8.53
N TYR A 20 -18.11 -5.40 9.71
CA TYR A 20 -18.43 -4.00 10.03
C TYR A 20 -17.20 -3.20 10.50
N SER A 21 -16.13 -3.90 10.90
CA SER A 21 -14.94 -3.32 11.53
C SER A 21 -13.71 -3.31 10.61
N VAL A 22 -13.87 -3.67 9.33
CA VAL A 22 -12.75 -3.80 8.39
C VAL A 22 -12.85 -2.73 7.30
N VAL A 23 -11.78 -1.95 7.15
CA VAL A 23 -11.60 -1.04 6.02
C VAL A 23 -11.24 -1.85 4.78
N LYS A 24 -11.90 -1.57 3.66
CA LYS A 24 -11.81 -2.35 2.41
C LYS A 24 -10.56 -2.01 1.57
N GLY A 25 -9.43 -1.84 2.24
CA GLY A 25 -8.16 -1.46 1.63
C GLY A 25 -7.47 -0.36 2.43
N ALA A 26 -6.16 -0.52 2.65
CA ALA A 26 -5.33 0.47 3.34
C ALA A 26 -5.24 1.80 2.55
N ASP A 27 -5.45 1.75 1.23
CA ASP A 27 -5.39 2.90 0.32
C ASP A 27 -6.44 3.98 0.64
N HIS A 28 -7.52 3.61 1.35
CA HIS A 28 -8.52 4.57 1.83
C HIS A 28 -8.03 5.44 3.01
N VAL A 29 -6.95 5.03 3.68
CA VAL A 29 -6.42 5.71 4.88
C VAL A 29 -5.05 6.32 4.60
N ILE A 30 -4.19 5.57 3.90
CA ILE A 30 -2.84 5.99 3.54
C ILE A 30 -2.56 5.64 2.08
N PRO A 31 -1.93 6.51 1.29
CA PRO A 31 -1.64 6.21 -0.11
C PRO A 31 -0.62 5.08 -0.20
N VAL A 32 -0.98 4.02 -0.94
CA VAL A 32 -0.14 2.84 -1.10
C VAL A 32 0.72 2.95 -2.36
N ASP A 33 2.02 2.67 -2.22
CA ASP A 33 2.98 2.76 -3.33
C ASP A 33 3.14 1.46 -4.12
N VAL A 34 3.08 0.31 -3.43
CA VAL A 34 3.28 -1.03 -4.00
C VAL A 34 2.31 -2.02 -3.33
N TYR A 35 1.74 -2.89 -4.15
CA TYR A 35 0.77 -3.91 -3.72
C TYR A 35 1.38 -5.31 -3.86
N VAL A 36 1.37 -6.10 -2.79
CA VAL A 36 1.86 -7.48 -2.77
C VAL A 36 0.69 -8.44 -2.52
N PRO A 37 0.21 -9.17 -3.55
CA PRO A 37 -0.94 -10.05 -3.39
C PRO A 37 -0.61 -11.34 -2.61
N GLY A 38 -1.60 -11.86 -1.87
CA GLY A 38 -1.51 -13.16 -1.20
C GLY A 38 -2.35 -13.28 0.08
N CYS A 39 -2.56 -14.50 0.59
CA CYS A 39 -3.33 -14.74 1.81
C CYS A 39 -2.90 -16.06 2.52
N PRO A 40 -1.69 -16.14 3.12
CA PRO A 40 -0.65 -15.12 3.19
C PRO A 40 0.20 -15.07 1.90
N PRO A 41 0.84 -13.93 1.58
CA PRO A 41 1.76 -13.86 0.44
C PRO A 41 2.98 -14.76 0.67
N ARG A 42 3.47 -15.36 -0.41
CA ARG A 42 4.69 -16.16 -0.36
C ARG A 42 5.91 -15.27 -0.09
N PRO A 43 6.96 -15.78 0.59
CA PRO A 43 8.16 -15.00 0.85
C PRO A 43 8.80 -14.40 -0.42
N GLU A 44 8.75 -15.13 -1.53
CA GLU A 44 9.26 -14.68 -2.82
C GLU A 44 8.47 -13.50 -3.38
N ALA A 45 7.14 -13.50 -3.22
CA ALA A 45 6.29 -12.40 -3.65
C ALA A 45 6.52 -11.13 -2.80
N LEU A 46 6.82 -11.29 -1.51
CA LEU A 46 7.22 -10.17 -0.66
C LEU A 46 8.56 -9.59 -1.10
N LEU A 47 9.53 -10.45 -1.42
CA LEU A 47 10.83 -10.01 -1.94
C LEU A 47 10.69 -9.27 -3.27
N GLU A 48 9.85 -9.78 -4.17
CA GLU A 48 9.51 -9.10 -5.43
C GLU A 48 8.93 -7.71 -5.18
N GLY A 49 7.96 -7.59 -4.25
CA GLY A 49 7.39 -6.30 -3.86
C GLY A 49 8.42 -5.31 -3.32
N MET A 50 9.40 -5.79 -2.53
CA MET A 50 10.51 -4.95 -2.06
C MET A 50 11.43 -4.50 -3.20
N LEU A 51 11.71 -5.37 -4.17
CA LEU A 51 12.51 -5.02 -5.34
C LEU A 51 11.79 -3.99 -6.22
N MET A 52 10.47 -4.12 -6.39
CA MET A 52 9.65 -3.13 -7.09
C MET A 52 9.69 -1.76 -6.39
N LEU A 53 9.58 -1.74 -5.05
CA LEU A 53 9.69 -0.49 -4.30
C LEU A 53 11.07 0.16 -4.49
N GLN A 54 12.15 -0.64 -4.41
CA GLN A 54 13.50 -0.14 -4.66
C GLN A 54 13.65 0.42 -6.09
N ALA A 55 13.05 -0.21 -7.09
CA ALA A 55 13.06 0.26 -8.47
C ALA A 55 12.30 1.59 -8.63
N LYS A 56 11.15 1.74 -7.93
CA LYS A 56 10.38 2.99 -7.88
C LYS A 56 11.21 4.12 -7.29
N ILE A 57 11.86 3.88 -6.14
CA ILE A 57 12.73 4.87 -5.47
C ILE A 57 13.90 5.29 -6.37
N LYS A 58 14.50 4.35 -7.12
CA LYS A 58 15.62 4.65 -8.03
C LYS A 58 15.20 5.49 -9.24
N THR A 59 13.96 5.34 -9.70
CA THR A 59 13.43 6.04 -10.88
C THR A 59 12.89 7.43 -10.53
N GLU A 60 12.45 7.64 -9.29
CA GLU A 60 11.94 8.94 -8.85
C GLU A 60 13.05 10.00 -8.78
N SER A 61 12.79 11.16 -9.39
CA SER A 61 13.64 12.34 -9.30
C SER A 61 13.29 13.16 -8.07
N MET A 62 14.31 13.66 -7.37
CA MET A 62 14.15 14.49 -6.15
C MET A 62 13.29 15.74 -6.38
N ASN A 63 13.16 16.22 -7.61
CA ASN A 63 12.40 17.43 -7.95
C ASN A 63 10.87 17.22 -7.97
N ASN A 64 10.37 15.98 -7.95
CA ASN A 64 8.94 15.69 -8.09
C ASN A 64 8.35 14.92 -6.89
N LYS A 65 8.97 15.05 -5.70
CA LYS A 65 8.47 14.43 -4.49
C LYS A 65 7.25 15.19 -3.97
N VAL A 66 6.08 14.65 -4.22
CA VAL A 66 4.86 15.05 -3.51
C VAL A 66 4.83 14.27 -2.20
N PHE A 67 5.05 14.95 -1.07
CA PHE A 67 4.91 14.30 0.22
C PHE A 67 3.43 14.25 0.60
N PRO A 68 2.85 13.06 0.86
CA PRO A 68 1.44 12.95 1.23
C PRO A 68 1.07 13.67 2.54
N ILE A 69 2.07 13.99 3.38
CA ILE A 69 1.86 14.72 4.64
C ILE A 69 1.57 16.21 4.41
N ASP A 70 1.98 16.77 3.28
CA ASP A 70 1.80 18.20 2.98
C ASP A 70 0.30 18.56 2.78
N GLY A 71 -0.56 17.55 2.55
CA GLY A 71 -2.01 17.69 2.45
C GLY A 71 -2.80 17.23 3.68
N PHE A 72 -2.13 16.73 4.73
CA PHE A 72 -2.81 16.29 5.96
C PHE A 72 -3.10 17.47 6.91
N ASP A 73 -2.33 18.56 6.80
CA ASP A 73 -2.53 19.81 7.56
C ASP A 73 -3.68 20.68 7.01
N GLU A 74 -4.22 20.39 5.82
CA GLU A 74 -5.37 21.12 5.26
C GLU A 74 -6.72 20.68 5.86
N GLY A 75 -6.72 19.66 6.72
CA GLY A 75 -7.89 19.25 7.48
C GLY A 75 -8.99 18.62 6.62
N LEU A 76 -9.94 18.01 7.32
CA LEU A 76 -11.13 17.37 6.78
C LEU A 76 -11.96 18.29 5.87
#